data_AF-A0A3Q2GGP2-F1
#
_entry.id   AF-A0A3Q2GGP2-F1
#
_cell.length_a   1.000
_cell.length_b   1.000
_cell.length_c   1.000
_cell.angle_alpha   90.00
_cell.angle_beta   90.00
_cell.angle_gamma   90.00
#
_symmetry.space_group_name_H-M   'P 1'
#
loop_
_entity.id
_entity.type
_entity.pdbx_description
1 polymer ?
#
loop_
_entity_poly.entity_id
_entity_poly.type
_entity_poly.pdbx_seq_one_letter_code
_entity_poly.pdbx_strand_id
1 'polypeptide(L)'
;MLRLTSGRLGSLLARRPTACLTSSSRARMLSQQSHEVSETVDMSRPMYYDRLDSPLPDKPYKDVLSDAEQSLKQKEKGPWAELTNEEKVALYRLMFSQTYAEMKAPTGEWKTVVGGIFLFLGFTGLVVWWQRIYVYPPHPRTVDEDWQAMQLQRMLDMRINPVQGFSAKWDYERNQWK
;
A
#
# COMPACT_ATOMS: atom_id res chain seq x y z
N MET A 1 24.81 -2.62 -69.83
CA MET A 1 24.86 -1.16 -69.63
C MET A 1 24.63 -0.87 -68.17
N LEU A 2 25.58 -0.16 -67.56
CA LEU A 2 25.64 0.21 -66.15
C LEU A 2 24.44 1.06 -65.72
N ARG A 3 24.01 0.88 -64.47
CA ARG A 3 23.98 1.97 -63.47
C ARG A 3 23.67 1.41 -62.07
N LEU A 4 24.74 1.24 -61.30
CA LEU A 4 24.69 1.23 -59.83
C LEU A 4 24.15 2.58 -59.35
N THR A 5 23.16 2.55 -58.46
CA THR A 5 22.85 3.69 -57.59
C THR A 5 23.21 3.28 -56.16
N SER A 6 24.11 4.04 -55.55
CA SER A 6 24.57 3.85 -54.18
C SER A 6 23.53 4.43 -53.21
N GLY A 7 22.91 3.56 -52.41
CA GLY A 7 22.15 3.98 -51.24
C GLY A 7 23.09 4.15 -50.06
N ARG A 8 23.37 5.40 -49.66
CA ARG A 8 24.02 5.74 -48.39
C ARG A 8 23.16 5.21 -47.23
N LEU A 9 23.63 4.16 -46.54
CA LEU A 9 23.11 3.76 -45.24
C LEU A 9 23.52 4.83 -44.20
N GLY A 10 22.58 5.71 -43.87
CA GLY A 10 22.69 6.60 -42.72
C GLY A 10 22.61 5.79 -41.43
N SER A 11 23.77 5.59 -40.80
CA SER A 11 23.91 5.11 -39.42
C SER A 11 23.21 6.11 -38.48
N LEU A 12 22.02 5.75 -37.99
CA LEU A 12 21.40 6.43 -36.86
C LEU A 12 21.97 5.82 -35.58
N LEU A 13 22.97 6.49 -35.00
CA LEU A 13 23.43 6.22 -33.64
C LEU A 13 22.28 6.51 -32.66
N ALA A 14 21.53 5.47 -32.30
CA ALA A 14 20.61 5.50 -31.19
C ALA A 14 21.40 5.63 -29.89
N ARG A 15 21.53 6.86 -29.39
CA ARG A 15 21.97 7.14 -28.02
C ARG A 15 20.98 6.49 -27.05
N ARG A 16 21.37 5.36 -26.47
CA ARG A 16 20.70 4.78 -25.29
C ARG A 16 21.08 5.64 -24.07
N PRO A 17 20.14 6.25 -23.34
CA PRO A 17 20.44 6.73 -22.00
C PRO A 17 20.47 5.53 -21.05
N THR A 18 21.68 5.15 -20.62
CA THR A 18 21.88 4.28 -19.46
C THR A 18 21.40 5.04 -18.23
N ALA A 19 20.22 4.69 -17.72
CA ALA A 19 19.79 5.14 -16.40
C ALA A 19 20.68 4.45 -15.35
N CYS A 20 21.70 5.14 -14.87
CA CYS A 20 22.40 4.76 -13.64
C CYS A 20 21.43 4.94 -12.47
N LEU A 21 20.74 3.87 -12.10
CA LEU A 21 20.06 3.78 -10.81
C LEU A 21 21.15 3.65 -9.75
N THR A 22 21.63 4.78 -9.22
CA THR A 22 22.32 4.79 -7.93
C THR A 22 21.27 4.50 -6.86
N SER A 23 20.99 3.21 -6.65
CA SER A 23 20.33 2.76 -5.44
C SER A 23 21.27 3.09 -4.29
N SER A 24 21.01 4.21 -3.62
CA SER A 24 21.64 4.51 -2.34
C SER A 24 21.17 3.44 -1.37
N SER A 25 22.01 2.44 -1.16
CA SER A 25 21.88 1.39 -0.15
C SER A 25 21.67 2.06 1.21
N ARG A 26 20.42 2.29 1.59
CA ARG A 26 20.06 2.75 2.93
C ARG A 26 20.38 1.61 3.88
N ALA A 27 21.30 1.90 4.79
CA ALA A 27 21.85 1.06 5.85
C ALA A 27 21.02 -0.21 6.12
N ARG A 28 21.58 -1.38 5.75
CA ARG A 28 21.23 -2.60 6.48
C ARG A 28 21.59 -2.33 7.92
N MET A 29 20.61 -2.39 8.82
CA MET A 29 20.89 -2.59 10.24
C MET A 29 21.82 -3.79 10.31
N LEU A 30 23.07 -3.54 10.69
CA LEU A 30 23.93 -4.56 11.25
C LEU A 30 23.22 -5.00 12.51
N SER A 31 22.41 -6.05 12.41
CA SER A 31 22.17 -6.92 13.56
C SER A 31 23.53 -7.48 13.91
N GLN A 32 24.26 -6.79 14.79
CA GLN A 32 25.34 -7.43 15.51
C GLN A 32 24.68 -8.62 16.20
N GLN A 33 25.04 -9.78 15.69
CA GLN A 33 24.58 -11.08 16.10
C GLN A 33 25.31 -11.40 17.41
N SER A 34 24.99 -10.68 18.48
CA SER A 34 25.16 -11.19 19.83
C SER A 34 23.99 -12.15 20.07
N HIS A 35 24.32 -13.39 20.44
CA HIS A 35 23.39 -14.38 20.96
C HIS A 35 22.87 -13.94 22.35
N GLU A 36 22.25 -12.76 22.43
CA GLU A 36 21.55 -12.31 23.61
C GLU A 36 20.10 -12.77 23.44
N VAL A 37 19.73 -13.81 24.19
CA VAL A 37 18.32 -14.19 24.33
C VAL A 37 17.62 -12.97 24.90
N SER A 38 16.76 -12.32 24.11
CA SER A 38 15.94 -11.23 24.62
C SER A 38 15.18 -11.76 25.83
N GLU A 39 15.45 -11.22 27.02
CA GLU A 39 14.75 -11.64 28.22
C GLU A 39 13.25 -11.53 27.98
N THR A 40 12.50 -12.55 28.39
CA THR A 40 11.04 -12.52 28.33
C THR A 40 10.57 -11.38 29.22
N VAL A 41 9.97 -10.36 28.62
CA VAL A 41 9.51 -9.16 29.33
C VAL A 41 8.45 -9.54 30.37
N ASP A 42 8.69 -9.16 31.63
CA ASP A 42 7.73 -9.29 32.72
C ASP A 42 6.59 -8.28 32.53
N MET A 43 5.45 -8.77 32.05
CA MET A 43 4.25 -7.97 31.76
C MET A 43 3.51 -7.48 33.03
N SER A 44 3.92 -7.94 34.22
CA SER A 44 3.33 -7.46 35.48
C SER A 44 3.87 -6.10 35.94
N ARG A 45 4.96 -5.63 35.31
CA ARG A 45 5.60 -4.35 35.62
C ARG A 45 5.26 -3.30 34.55
N PRO A 46 5.30 -2.01 34.89
CA PRO A 46 5.13 -0.94 33.92
C PRO A 46 6.15 -1.07 32.77
N MET A 47 5.66 -0.91 31.55
CA MET A 47 6.47 -0.97 30.33
C MET A 47 6.59 0.42 29.70
N TYR A 48 7.74 0.68 29.10
CA TYR A 48 7.93 1.87 28.27
C TYR A 48 7.01 1.82 27.03
N TYR A 49 6.46 2.97 26.64
CA TYR A 49 5.69 3.11 25.40
C TYR A 49 5.87 4.50 24.79
N ASP A 50 5.80 4.57 23.46
CA ASP A 50 5.75 5.81 22.68
C ASP A 50 4.32 6.01 22.16
N ARG A 51 3.53 6.84 22.84
CA ARG A 51 2.11 7.07 22.51
C ARG A 51 1.79 8.55 22.48
N LEU A 52 0.95 8.95 21.52
CA LEU A 52 0.57 10.36 21.34
C LEU A 52 -0.42 10.84 22.41
N ASP A 53 -1.28 9.95 22.90
CA ASP A 53 -2.32 10.18 23.90
C ASP A 53 -1.77 10.22 25.34
N SER A 54 -0.69 9.49 25.61
CA SER A 54 0.01 9.52 26.89
C SER A 54 1.46 9.96 26.69
N PRO A 55 1.75 11.29 26.76
CA PRO A 55 3.08 11.85 26.50
C PRO A 55 4.15 11.41 27.49
N LEU A 56 3.76 11.01 28.70
CA LEU A 56 4.66 10.70 29.81
C LEU A 56 4.48 9.23 30.19
N PRO A 57 5.36 8.33 29.74
CA PRO A 57 5.29 6.93 30.10
C PRO A 57 5.66 6.73 31.58
N ASP A 58 5.16 5.65 32.17
CA ASP A 58 5.37 5.33 33.60
C ASP A 58 6.82 4.96 33.93
N LYS A 59 7.62 4.68 32.90
CA LYS A 59 8.99 4.18 32.98
C LYS A 59 9.84 4.90 31.92
N PRO A 60 11.12 5.23 32.19
CA PRO A 60 12.02 5.78 31.18
C PRO A 60 12.37 4.74 30.10
N TYR A 61 12.82 5.22 28.94
CA TYR A 61 13.26 4.35 27.86
C TYR A 61 14.49 3.52 28.23
N LYS A 62 15.49 4.14 28.90
CA LYS A 62 16.66 3.44 29.43
C LYS A 62 16.56 3.26 30.94
N ASP A 63 16.61 2.00 31.38
CA ASP A 63 16.66 1.65 32.81
C ASP A 63 18.08 1.63 33.37
N VAL A 64 19.00 1.03 32.63
CA VAL A 64 20.40 0.88 33.04
C VAL A 64 21.21 2.01 32.43
N LEU A 65 21.73 2.87 33.29
CA LEU A 65 22.52 4.04 32.91
C LEU A 65 24.00 3.72 33.03
N SER A 66 24.77 4.04 32.00
CA SER A 66 26.24 4.05 32.05
C SER A 66 26.76 5.14 32.99
N ASP A 67 28.01 5.04 33.43
CA ASP A 67 28.62 6.03 34.34
C ASP A 67 28.54 7.47 33.80
N ALA A 68 28.72 7.63 32.48
CA ALA A 68 28.57 8.93 31.82
C ALA A 68 27.13 9.45 31.89
N GLU A 69 26.14 8.60 31.64
CA GLU A 69 24.71 8.97 31.72
C GLU A 69 24.28 9.24 33.17
N GLN A 70 24.84 8.51 34.14
CA GLN A 70 24.63 8.79 35.57
C GLN A 70 25.20 10.15 35.94
N SER A 71 26.40 10.50 35.46
CA SER A 71 26.99 11.82 35.67
C SER A 71 26.11 12.94 35.07
N LEU A 72 25.53 12.68 33.89
CA LEU A 72 24.60 13.59 33.23
C LEU A 72 23.30 13.76 34.03
N LYS A 73 22.78 12.67 34.62
CA LYS A 73 21.64 12.71 35.55
C LYS A 73 21.93 13.47 36.84
N GLN A 74 23.18 13.53 37.30
CA GLN A 74 23.54 14.40 38.41
C GLN A 74 23.58 15.87 37.99
N LYS A 75 24.09 16.18 36.79
CA LYS A 75 24.06 17.54 36.22
C LYS A 75 22.62 18.03 35.99
N GLU A 76 21.69 17.15 35.61
CA GLU A 76 20.27 17.48 35.39
C GLU A 76 19.59 18.12 36.61
N LYS A 77 20.07 17.82 37.83
CA LYS A 77 19.55 18.39 39.08
C LYS A 77 19.92 19.86 39.29
N GLY A 78 20.91 20.37 38.54
CA GLY A 78 21.33 21.77 38.57
C GLY A 78 20.53 22.67 37.62
N PRO A 79 20.97 23.92 37.40
CA PRO A 79 20.31 24.84 36.49
C PRO A 79 20.50 24.44 35.01
N TRP A 80 19.39 24.30 34.27
CA TRP A 80 19.41 23.86 32.87
C TRP A 80 19.98 24.88 31.87
N ALA A 81 20.30 26.08 32.34
CA ALA A 81 21.03 27.08 31.57
C ALA A 81 22.50 26.67 31.35
N GLU A 82 23.07 25.87 32.25
CA GLU A 82 24.46 25.39 32.17
C GLU A 82 24.61 24.13 31.28
N LEU A 83 23.50 23.48 30.95
CA LEU A 83 23.49 22.31 30.06
C LEU A 83 23.64 22.73 28.60
N THR A 84 24.55 22.07 27.91
CA THR A 84 24.70 22.20 26.46
C THR A 84 23.48 21.64 25.72
N ASN A 85 23.26 22.05 24.47
CA ASN A 85 22.15 21.54 23.68
C ASN A 85 22.23 20.02 23.45
N GLU A 86 23.45 19.49 23.31
CA GLU A 86 23.69 18.06 23.15
C GLU A 86 23.35 17.28 24.42
N GLU A 87 23.72 17.79 25.60
CA GLU A 87 23.35 17.21 26.89
C GLU A 87 21.83 17.17 27.10
N LYS A 88 21.10 18.21 26.66
CA LYS A 88 19.63 18.24 26.69
C LYS A 88 19.01 17.18 25.78
N VAL A 89 19.54 17.02 24.56
CA VAL A 89 19.09 15.97 23.63
C VAL A 89 19.43 14.58 24.16
N ALA A 90 20.59 14.40 24.79
CA ALA A 90 20.97 13.15 25.43
C ALA A 90 19.99 12.81 26.57
N LEU A 91 19.69 13.76 27.47
CA LEU A 91 18.68 13.58 28.52
C LEU A 91 17.31 13.21 27.95
N TYR A 92 16.89 13.83 26.84
CA TYR A 92 15.66 13.47 26.14
C TYR A 92 15.70 12.01 25.67
N ARG A 93 16.79 11.55 25.04
CA ARG A 93 16.95 10.17 24.56
C ARG A 93 17.13 9.13 25.67
N LEU A 94 17.43 9.54 26.90
CA LEU A 94 17.39 8.67 28.08
C LEU A 94 15.97 8.41 28.54
N MET A 95 15.13 9.44 28.54
CA MET A 95 13.73 9.33 28.96
C MET A 95 12.84 8.75 27.84
N PHE A 96 13.00 9.23 26.61
CA PHE A 96 12.14 8.92 25.48
C PHE A 96 12.91 8.27 24.32
N SER A 97 12.32 7.27 23.69
CA SER A 97 12.89 6.60 22.53
C SER A 97 12.68 7.45 21.26
N GLN A 98 11.46 7.89 21.00
CA GLN A 98 11.09 8.66 19.81
C GLN A 98 10.65 10.08 20.13
N THR A 99 10.83 10.98 19.17
CA THR A 99 10.22 12.32 19.22
C THR A 99 8.80 12.29 18.66
N TYR A 100 7.98 13.29 19.02
CA TYR A 100 6.65 13.46 18.43
C TYR A 100 6.65 13.56 16.90
N ALA A 101 7.74 14.07 16.31
CA ALA A 101 7.90 14.12 14.86
C ALA A 101 8.18 12.73 14.27
N GLU A 102 9.02 11.93 14.94
CA GLU A 102 9.33 10.55 14.56
C GLU A 102 8.09 9.65 14.68
N MET A 103 7.35 9.75 15.79
CA MET A 103 6.10 8.99 15.99
C MET A 103 5.03 9.31 14.95
N LYS A 104 4.99 10.55 14.46
CA LYS A 104 4.03 10.99 13.44
C LYS A 104 4.53 10.81 12.00
N ALA A 105 5.74 10.28 11.81
CA ALA A 105 6.31 10.13 10.48
C ALA A 105 5.43 9.17 9.64
N PRO A 106 4.97 9.58 8.45
CA PRO A 106 4.08 8.76 7.64
C PRO A 106 4.83 7.54 7.09
N THR A 107 4.19 6.37 7.13
CA THR A 107 4.72 5.14 6.54
C THR A 107 4.16 4.92 5.12
N GLY A 108 4.95 4.24 4.28
CA GLY A 108 4.55 3.88 2.91
C GLY A 108 3.73 2.58 2.81
N GLU A 109 3.33 2.00 3.94
CA GLU A 109 2.73 0.66 4.02
C GLU A 109 1.39 0.55 3.30
N TRP A 110 0.64 1.64 3.21
CA TRP A 110 -0.62 1.63 2.45
C TRP A 110 -0.41 1.23 0.98
N LYS A 111 0.78 1.52 0.40
CA LYS A 111 1.10 1.15 -0.98
C LYS A 111 1.28 -0.36 -1.13
N THR A 112 1.90 -1.01 -0.15
CA THR A 112 2.08 -2.46 -0.17
C THR A 112 0.76 -3.17 0.07
N VAL A 113 -0.08 -2.65 0.98
CA VAL A 113 -1.45 -3.15 1.22
C VAL A 113 -2.29 -3.06 -0.06
N VAL A 114 -2.37 -1.88 -0.67
CA VAL A 114 -3.13 -1.66 -1.91
C VAL A 114 -2.58 -2.49 -3.07
N GLY A 115 -1.25 -2.56 -3.22
CA GLY A 115 -0.62 -3.41 -4.22
C GLY A 115 -0.96 -4.90 -4.04
N GLY A 116 -0.96 -5.40 -2.80
CA GLY A 116 -1.36 -6.76 -2.47
C GLY A 116 -2.82 -7.04 -2.83
N ILE A 117 -3.74 -6.12 -2.50
CA ILE A 117 -5.16 -6.25 -2.85
C ILE A 117 -5.34 -6.41 -4.37
N PHE A 118 -4.71 -5.54 -5.18
CA PHE A 118 -4.84 -5.62 -6.63
C PHE A 118 -4.19 -6.86 -7.23
N LEU A 119 -3.09 -7.34 -6.65
CA LEU A 119 -2.45 -8.59 -7.07
C LEU A 119 -3.42 -9.77 -6.90
N PHE A 120 -4.06 -9.88 -5.74
CA PHE A 120 -5.01 -10.97 -5.48
C PHE A 120 -6.30 -10.83 -6.30
N LEU A 121 -6.82 -9.61 -6.49
CA LEU A 121 -7.96 -9.38 -7.39
C LEU A 121 -7.64 -9.77 -8.84
N GLY A 122 -6.45 -9.41 -9.32
CA GLY A 122 -5.97 -9.81 -10.65
C GLY A 122 -5.85 -11.32 -10.77
N PHE A 123 -5.30 -11.99 -9.76
CA PHE A 123 -5.20 -13.44 -9.72
C PHE A 123 -6.58 -14.13 -9.70
N THR A 124 -7.53 -13.64 -8.90
CA THR A 124 -8.91 -14.14 -8.90
C THR A 124 -9.56 -13.98 -10.28
N GLY A 125 -9.33 -12.85 -10.96
CA GLY A 125 -9.80 -12.63 -12.33
C GLY A 125 -9.27 -13.69 -13.32
N LEU A 126 -8.00 -14.08 -13.21
CA LEU A 126 -7.42 -15.16 -14.02
C LEU A 126 -8.07 -16.52 -13.75
N VAL A 127 -8.37 -16.82 -12.49
CA VAL A 127 -9.09 -18.06 -12.12
C VAL A 127 -10.50 -18.09 -12.71
N VAL A 128 -11.25 -16.99 -12.60
CA VAL A 128 -12.60 -16.90 -13.18
C VAL A 128 -12.56 -17.01 -14.71
N TRP A 129 -11.58 -16.39 -15.35
CA TRP A 129 -11.38 -16.51 -16.79
C TRP A 129 -11.09 -17.95 -17.22
N TRP A 130 -10.21 -18.65 -16.49
CA TRP A 130 -9.93 -20.06 -16.73
C TRP A 130 -11.17 -20.94 -16.56
N GLN A 131 -11.97 -20.72 -15.49
CA GLN A 131 -13.23 -21.42 -15.28
C GLN A 131 -14.21 -21.20 -16.44
N ARG A 132 -14.27 -19.98 -16.99
CA ARG A 132 -15.15 -19.63 -18.11
C ARG A 132 -14.84 -20.37 -19.40
N ILE A 133 -13.58 -20.71 -19.65
CA ILE A 133 -13.13 -21.40 -20.87
C ILE A 133 -13.21 -22.92 -20.71
N TYR A 134 -12.78 -23.46 -19.57
CA TYR A 134 -12.54 -24.89 -19.41
C TYR A 134 -13.55 -25.63 -18.53
N VAL A 135 -14.30 -24.93 -17.68
CA VAL A 135 -15.17 -25.56 -16.68
C VAL A 135 -16.65 -25.32 -17.00
N TYR A 136 -17.04 -24.10 -17.37
CA TYR A 136 -18.45 -23.79 -17.58
C TYR A 136 -19.01 -24.38 -18.89
N PRO A 137 -20.21 -24.96 -18.85
CA PRO A 137 -20.90 -25.45 -20.05
C PRO A 137 -21.28 -24.28 -20.97
N PRO A 138 -21.61 -24.57 -22.25
CA PRO A 138 -22.21 -23.57 -23.13
C PRO A 138 -23.48 -22.99 -22.49
N HIS A 139 -23.72 -21.70 -22.71
CA HIS A 139 -24.93 -21.06 -22.23
C HIS A 139 -26.18 -21.68 -22.88
N PRO A 140 -27.34 -21.64 -22.21
CA PRO A 140 -28.56 -22.16 -22.81
C PRO A 140 -28.92 -21.36 -24.06
N ARG A 141 -29.60 -22.00 -25.01
CA ARG A 141 -30.11 -21.37 -26.24
C ARG A 141 -30.99 -20.14 -25.97
N THR A 142 -31.63 -20.06 -24.81
CA THR A 142 -32.54 -18.96 -24.45
C THR A 142 -31.85 -17.62 -24.28
N VAL A 143 -30.52 -17.58 -24.15
CA VAL A 143 -29.74 -16.34 -24.12
C VAL A 143 -29.12 -15.99 -25.47
N ASP A 144 -29.39 -16.76 -26.53
CA ASP A 144 -29.02 -16.37 -27.90
C ASP A 144 -29.77 -15.09 -28.28
N GLU A 145 -29.15 -14.22 -29.08
CA GLU A 145 -29.68 -12.89 -29.41
C GLU A 145 -31.08 -12.95 -30.04
N ASP A 146 -31.31 -13.87 -30.98
CA ASP A 146 -32.62 -14.06 -31.62
C ASP A 146 -33.70 -14.48 -30.60
N TRP A 147 -33.36 -15.38 -29.68
CA TRP A 147 -34.28 -15.83 -28.65
C TRP A 147 -34.58 -14.71 -27.66
N GLN A 148 -33.56 -13.94 -27.26
CA GLN A 148 -33.73 -12.77 -26.42
C GLN A 148 -34.62 -11.72 -27.09
N ALA A 149 -34.47 -11.49 -28.40
CA ALA A 149 -35.32 -10.57 -29.15
C ALA A 149 -36.78 -11.04 -29.23
N MET A 150 -37.01 -12.32 -29.53
CA MET A 150 -38.36 -12.91 -29.52
C MET A 150 -38.99 -12.86 -28.12
N GLN A 151 -38.19 -13.15 -27.09
CA GLN A 151 -38.66 -13.11 -25.71
C GLN A 151 -38.96 -11.68 -25.28
N LEU A 152 -38.10 -10.72 -25.65
CA LEU A 152 -38.32 -9.29 -25.44
C LEU A 152 -39.65 -8.84 -26.06
N GLN A 153 -39.87 -9.17 -27.33
CA GLN A 153 -41.12 -8.84 -28.03
C GLN A 153 -42.33 -9.43 -27.30
N ARG A 154 -42.28 -10.72 -26.96
CA ARG A 154 -43.33 -11.40 -26.20
C ARG A 154 -43.58 -10.72 -24.85
N MET A 155 -42.55 -10.30 -24.13
CA MET A 155 -42.68 -9.59 -22.84
C MET A 155 -43.37 -8.23 -23.02
N LEU A 156 -43.08 -7.51 -24.11
CA LEU A 156 -43.73 -6.25 -24.45
C LEU A 156 -45.19 -6.46 -24.85
N ASP A 157 -45.48 -7.49 -25.65
CA ASP A 157 -46.83 -7.85 -26.10
C ASP A 157 -47.71 -8.24 -24.90
N MET A 158 -47.16 -9.01 -23.96
CA MET A 158 -47.84 -9.39 -22.71
C MET A 158 -47.88 -8.26 -21.66
N ARG A 159 -47.34 -7.08 -21.97
CA ARG A 159 -47.34 -5.90 -21.10
C ARG A 159 -46.75 -6.18 -19.70
N ILE A 160 -45.60 -6.84 -19.63
CA ILE A 160 -44.96 -7.17 -18.35
C ILE A 160 -44.57 -5.91 -17.58
N ASN A 161 -45.05 -5.82 -16.33
CA ASN A 161 -44.80 -4.69 -15.41
C ASN A 161 -45.09 -3.32 -16.04
N PRO A 162 -46.34 -3.04 -16.44
CA PRO A 162 -46.67 -1.93 -17.33
C PRO A 162 -46.74 -0.56 -16.65
N VAL A 163 -46.78 -0.49 -15.31
CA VAL A 163 -46.95 0.77 -14.58
C VAL A 163 -45.62 1.50 -14.35
N GLN A 164 -44.60 0.80 -13.84
CA GLN A 164 -43.30 1.39 -13.49
C GLN A 164 -42.10 0.59 -14.02
N GLY A 165 -42.34 -0.65 -14.46
CA GLY A 165 -41.29 -1.60 -14.76
C GLY A 165 -40.91 -1.63 -16.24
N PHE A 166 -40.88 -2.84 -16.79
CA PHE A 166 -40.31 -3.12 -18.10
C PHE A 166 -41.10 -2.48 -19.24
N SER A 167 -42.36 -2.89 -19.43
CA SER A 167 -43.23 -2.36 -20.48
C SER A 167 -43.57 -0.89 -20.30
N ALA A 168 -43.50 -0.35 -19.09
CA ALA A 168 -43.69 1.09 -18.85
C ALA A 168 -42.69 1.96 -19.63
N LYS A 169 -41.48 1.43 -19.86
CA LYS A 169 -40.37 2.08 -20.56
C LYS A 169 -40.39 1.91 -22.08
N TRP A 170 -41.37 1.17 -22.63
CA TRP A 170 -41.53 1.01 -24.08
C TRP A 170 -42.63 1.95 -24.59
N ASP A 171 -42.34 2.65 -25.67
CA ASP A 171 -43.31 3.47 -26.41
C ASP A 171 -43.99 2.60 -27.47
N TYR A 172 -45.23 2.22 -27.17
CA TYR A 172 -46.03 1.36 -28.05
C TYR A 172 -46.59 2.11 -29.27
N GLU A 173 -46.61 3.45 -29.27
CA GLU A 173 -47.05 4.22 -30.42
C GLU A 173 -45.93 4.33 -31.46
N ARG A 174 -44.69 4.48 -30.98
CA ARG A 174 -43.50 4.67 -31.82
C ARG A 174 -42.67 3.41 -32.03
N ASN A 175 -43.03 2.30 -31.38
CA ASN A 175 -42.28 1.04 -31.38
C ASN A 175 -40.78 1.23 -31.06
N GLN A 176 -40.50 1.99 -30.02
CA GLN A 176 -39.13 2.24 -29.54
C GLN A 176 -39.10 2.37 -28.01
N TRP A 177 -37.91 2.26 -27.42
CA TRP A 177 -37.73 2.57 -25.99
C TRP A 177 -37.99 4.07 -25.74
N LYS A 178 -38.69 4.38 -24.65
CA LYS A 178 -38.97 5.75 -24.21
C LYS A 178 -37.71 6.46 -23.74
#